data_AF-S3V7P3-F1
#
_entry.id   AF-S3V7P3-F1
#
_cell.length_a   1.000
_cell.length_b   1.000
_cell.length_c   1.000
_cell.angle_alpha   90.00
_cell.angle_beta   90.00
_cell.angle_gamma   90.00
#
_symmetry.space_group_name_H-M   'P 1'
#
loop_
_entity.id
_entity.type
_entity.pdbx_description
1 polymer ?
#
loop_
_entity_poly.entity_id
_entity_poly.type
_entity_poly.pdbx_seq_one_letter_code
_entity_poly.pdbx_strand_id
1 'polypeptide(L)'
;MVLYELVKKKAKQEKDSLIDVAKEAVKCCTKAKRAGKSLTGRNFYAEKFNLLKAKAHHHLEIFNKSDQFKTIKKESLQKIVNAIELIFDLETNSKDRNRSVNELDFIYKSEISKLLLANSDAKKTEFTLSDSFIPSELFNNTRSYIERVAKQACGSYEVGFYDASAVMFRRLLETLIIECFEKYSIGNKIKNGNGDYFYLKDLISAFLSENSWSVSRNSKTALPKLKEIGDLSAHSRRYNATLPDLNNIRSDLRVVIEELLHVSGLKD
;
A
#
# COMPACT_ATOMS: atom_id res chain seq x y z
N MET A 1 -5.70 -2.72 -1.20
CA MET A 1 -6.63 -2.48 -0.07
C MET A 1 -5.93 -2.61 1.28
N VAL A 2 -5.04 -3.59 1.49
CA VAL A 2 -4.40 -3.89 2.79
C VAL A 2 -3.45 -2.80 3.31
N LEU A 3 -2.60 -2.18 2.47
CA LEU A 3 -1.68 -1.12 2.93
C LEU A 3 -2.39 0.21 3.25
N TYR A 4 -3.44 0.55 2.48
CA TYR A 4 -4.31 1.68 2.75
C TYR A 4 -5.10 1.48 4.04
N GLU A 5 -5.62 0.28 4.27
CA GLU A 5 -6.21 -0.11 5.54
C GLU A 5 -5.17 -0.09 6.67
N LEU A 6 -3.91 -0.50 6.46
CA LEU A 6 -2.85 -0.44 7.48
C LEU A 6 -2.44 0.99 7.85
N VAL A 7 -2.35 1.91 6.88
CA VAL A 7 -2.06 3.33 7.15
C VAL A 7 -3.26 4.02 7.78
N LYS A 8 -4.50 3.74 7.32
CA LYS A 8 -5.73 4.16 8.02
C LYS A 8 -5.77 3.61 9.42
N LYS A 9 -5.42 2.34 9.62
CA LYS A 9 -5.39 1.66 10.91
C LYS A 9 -4.31 2.24 11.80
N LYS A 10 -3.13 2.61 11.30
CA LYS A 10 -2.06 3.27 12.07
C LYS A 10 -2.42 4.70 12.47
N ALA A 11 -2.93 5.52 11.54
CA ALA A 11 -3.40 6.87 11.85
C ALA A 11 -4.65 6.89 12.75
N LYS A 12 -5.55 5.90 12.58
CA LYS A 12 -6.70 5.64 13.47
C LYS A 12 -6.25 5.14 14.83
N GLN A 13 -5.24 4.27 14.90
CA GLN A 13 -4.66 3.74 16.14
C GLN A 13 -3.89 4.82 16.92
N GLU A 14 -3.24 5.76 16.23
CA GLU A 14 -2.62 6.94 16.84
C GLU A 14 -3.67 8.00 17.28
N LYS A 15 -4.75 8.20 16.51
CA LYS A 15 -5.89 9.07 16.89
C LYS A 15 -6.69 8.53 18.08
N ASP A 16 -7.04 7.24 18.05
CA ASP A 16 -7.79 6.59 19.12
C ASP A 16 -6.94 6.61 20.41
N SER A 17 -5.60 6.63 20.30
CA SER A 17 -4.71 6.66 21.46
C SER A 17 -4.75 7.94 22.30
N LEU A 18 -4.92 9.16 21.75
CA LEU A 18 -4.97 10.38 22.59
C LEU A 18 -6.27 10.45 23.40
N ILE A 19 -7.40 10.16 22.76
CA ILE A 19 -8.70 10.11 23.42
C ILE A 19 -8.72 8.97 24.45
N ASP A 20 -8.16 7.81 24.11
CA ASP A 20 -8.10 6.67 25.02
C ASP A 20 -7.20 6.94 26.22
N VAL A 21 -6.05 7.59 26.02
CA VAL A 21 -5.17 8.05 27.10
C VAL A 21 -5.89 9.06 28.00
N ALA A 22 -6.63 10.01 27.42
CA ALA A 22 -7.43 10.98 28.15
C ALA A 22 -8.55 10.32 28.98
N LYS A 23 -9.30 9.38 28.37
CA LYS A 23 -10.33 8.59 29.06
C LYS A 23 -9.74 7.73 30.16
N GLU A 24 -8.56 7.14 29.94
CA GLU A 24 -7.86 6.34 30.94
C GLU A 24 -7.35 7.19 32.10
N ALA A 25 -6.90 8.42 31.83
CA ALA A 25 -6.48 9.37 32.87
C ALA A 25 -7.65 9.73 33.81
N VAL A 26 -8.83 10.02 33.25
CA VAL A 26 -10.04 10.28 34.06
C VAL A 26 -10.46 9.06 34.89
N LYS A 27 -10.38 7.86 34.31
CA LYS A 27 -10.61 6.60 35.05
C LYS A 27 -9.58 6.43 36.19
N CYS A 28 -8.31 6.74 35.95
CA CYS A 28 -7.25 6.69 36.94
C CYS A 28 -7.55 7.63 38.12
N CYS A 29 -7.92 8.88 37.84
CA CYS A 29 -8.30 9.87 38.85
C CYS A 29 -9.50 9.42 39.69
N THR A 30 -10.52 8.87 39.02
CA THR A 30 -11.73 8.38 39.69
C THR A 30 -11.41 7.23 40.64
N LYS A 31 -10.54 6.30 40.22
CA LYS A 31 -10.11 5.17 41.06
C LYS A 31 -9.22 5.64 42.22
N ALA A 32 -8.29 6.56 41.98
CA ALA A 32 -7.44 7.14 43.01
C ALA A 32 -8.27 7.81 44.12
N LYS A 33 -9.27 8.63 43.72
CA LYS A 33 -10.20 9.27 44.66
C LYS A 33 -10.99 8.27 45.49
N ARG A 34 -11.54 7.21 44.86
CA ARG A 34 -12.26 6.14 45.56
C ARG A 34 -11.38 5.37 46.54
N ALA A 35 -10.10 5.22 46.22
CA ALA A 35 -9.11 4.56 47.08
C ALA A 35 -8.45 5.50 48.10
N GLY A 36 -8.83 6.78 48.17
CA GLY A 36 -8.21 7.77 49.06
C GLY A 36 -6.72 8.01 48.78
N LYS A 37 -6.27 7.87 47.52
CA LYS A 37 -4.86 8.01 47.12
C LYS A 37 -4.63 9.31 46.34
N SER A 38 -3.46 9.92 46.56
CA SER A 38 -3.00 11.10 45.83
C SER A 38 -2.57 10.76 44.39
N LEU A 39 -2.73 11.72 43.47
CA LEU A 39 -2.15 11.69 42.12
C LEU A 39 -0.68 12.14 42.09
N THR A 40 -0.11 12.49 43.25
CA THR A 40 1.29 12.86 43.42
C THR A 40 2.01 11.88 44.37
N GLY A 41 3.35 11.89 44.30
CA GLY A 41 4.20 11.04 45.15
C GLY A 41 4.42 9.63 44.59
N ARG A 42 4.95 8.73 45.43
CA ARG A 42 5.29 7.34 45.06
C ARG A 42 4.13 6.40 45.37
N ASN A 43 3.15 6.36 44.48
CA ASN A 43 2.08 5.36 44.53
C ASN A 43 1.63 5.00 43.11
N PHE A 44 0.98 3.85 42.98
CA PHE A 44 0.52 3.32 41.69
C PHE A 44 -0.31 4.31 40.85
N TYR A 45 -1.21 5.07 41.48
CA TYR A 45 -2.07 6.01 40.75
C TYR A 45 -1.31 7.25 40.29
N ALA A 46 -0.39 7.75 41.11
CA ALA A 46 0.48 8.87 40.74
C ALA A 46 1.42 8.49 39.58
N GLU A 47 2.06 7.33 39.64
CA GLU A 47 2.92 6.82 38.56
C GLU A 47 2.13 6.60 37.27
N LYS A 48 0.97 5.95 37.36
CA LYS A 48 0.08 5.74 36.21
C LYS A 48 -0.41 7.05 35.61
N PHE A 49 -0.78 8.03 36.43
CA PHE A 49 -1.25 9.33 35.98
C PHE A 49 -0.14 10.11 35.26
N ASN A 50 1.08 10.10 35.81
CA ASN A 50 2.25 10.72 35.17
C ASN A 50 2.61 10.05 33.84
N LEU A 51 2.54 8.71 33.77
CA LEU A 51 2.75 7.98 32.52
C LEU A 51 1.71 8.37 31.45
N LEU A 52 0.44 8.45 31.82
CA LEU A 52 -0.63 8.87 30.92
C LEU A 52 -0.44 10.32 30.46
N LYS A 53 0.04 11.20 31.35
CA LYS A 53 0.38 12.59 31.01
C LYS A 53 1.50 12.64 29.95
N ALA A 54 2.57 11.89 30.16
CA ALA A 54 3.68 11.81 29.20
C ALA A 54 3.22 11.30 27.82
N LYS A 55 2.37 10.25 27.80
CA LYS A 55 1.77 9.73 26.57
C LYS A 55 0.92 10.79 25.86
N ALA A 56 0.08 11.52 26.60
CA ALA A 56 -0.76 12.57 26.02
C ALA A 56 0.07 13.68 25.36
N HIS A 57 1.16 14.13 26.01
CA HIS A 57 2.07 15.11 25.42
C HIS A 57 2.77 14.58 24.16
N HIS A 58 3.21 13.32 24.16
CA HIS A 58 3.82 12.71 22.98
C HIS A 58 2.86 12.67 21.79
N HIS A 59 1.59 12.30 22.03
CA HIS A 59 0.57 12.32 20.99
C HIS A 59 0.25 13.72 20.49
N LEU A 60 0.22 14.74 21.36
CA LEU A 60 0.08 16.14 20.95
C LEU A 60 1.25 16.61 20.09
N GLU A 61 2.48 16.20 20.42
CA GLU A 61 3.67 16.56 19.65
C GLU A 61 3.63 15.95 18.23
N ILE A 62 3.30 14.66 18.12
CA ILE A 62 3.10 13.99 16.83
C ILE A 62 2.00 14.70 16.03
N PHE A 63 0.88 14.99 16.69
CA PHE A 63 -0.27 15.64 16.07
C PHE A 63 0.09 17.03 15.52
N ASN A 64 0.86 17.83 16.27
CA ASN A 64 1.31 19.16 15.85
C ASN A 64 2.34 19.13 14.71
N LYS A 65 3.20 18.10 14.65
CA LYS A 65 4.21 17.93 13.59
C LYS A 65 3.67 17.29 12.32
N SER A 66 2.48 16.69 12.38
CA SER A 66 1.90 15.97 11.24
C SER A 66 1.38 16.92 10.16
N ASP A 67 1.92 16.79 8.95
CA ASP A 67 1.43 17.50 7.76
C ASP A 67 -0.06 17.27 7.49
N GLN A 68 -0.58 16.12 7.93
CA GLN A 68 -1.97 15.71 7.76
C GLN A 68 -2.98 16.60 8.49
N PHE A 69 -2.55 17.24 9.58
CA PHE A 69 -3.41 18.03 10.47
C PHE A 69 -3.15 19.55 10.36
N LYS A 70 -2.27 19.98 9.43
CA LYS A 70 -1.96 21.40 9.16
C LYS A 70 -3.20 22.25 8.80
N THR A 71 -4.24 21.62 8.28
CA THR A 71 -5.48 22.29 7.85
C THR A 71 -6.54 22.41 8.96
N ILE A 72 -6.28 21.87 10.16
CA ILE A 72 -7.16 22.07 11.31
C ILE A 72 -7.16 23.55 11.70
N LYS A 73 -8.34 24.08 12.02
CA LYS A 73 -8.47 25.45 12.51
C LYS A 73 -7.62 25.64 13.77
N LYS A 74 -6.83 26.72 13.83
CA LYS A 74 -6.03 27.07 15.03
C LYS A 74 -6.85 27.07 16.32
N GLU A 75 -8.11 27.50 16.26
CA GLU A 75 -9.02 27.49 17.41
C GLU A 75 -9.28 26.08 17.95
N SER A 76 -9.46 25.10 17.07
CA SER A 76 -9.70 23.70 17.45
C SER A 76 -8.44 23.05 18.02
N LEU A 77 -7.26 23.40 17.50
CA LEU A 77 -5.98 23.00 18.10
C LEU A 77 -5.85 23.53 19.53
N GLN A 78 -6.18 24.80 19.75
CA GLN A 78 -6.13 25.40 21.08
C GLN A 78 -7.09 24.71 22.05
N LYS A 79 -8.31 24.38 21.61
CA LYS A 79 -9.28 23.64 22.44
C LYS A 79 -8.78 22.24 22.80
N ILE A 80 -8.11 21.53 21.88
CA ILE A 80 -7.48 20.23 22.17
C ILE A 80 -6.40 20.37 23.24
N VAL A 81 -5.50 21.35 23.11
CA VAL A 81 -4.42 21.59 24.08
C VAL A 81 -5.00 21.92 25.45
N ASN A 82 -5.94 22.88 25.52
CA ASN A 82 -6.59 23.29 26.76
C ASN A 82 -7.30 22.10 27.44
N ALA A 83 -7.99 21.26 26.66
CA ALA A 83 -8.66 20.08 27.20
C ALA A 83 -7.67 19.10 27.83
N ILE A 84 -6.52 18.84 27.18
CA ILE A 84 -5.47 17.97 27.73
C ILE A 84 -4.85 18.57 29.01
N GLU A 85 -4.58 19.87 29.03
CA GLU A 85 -4.06 20.56 30.22
C GLU A 85 -5.01 20.40 31.41
N LEU A 86 -6.32 20.64 31.22
CA LEU A 86 -7.33 20.46 32.27
C LEU A 86 -7.47 19.00 32.73
N ILE A 87 -7.32 18.03 31.83
CA ILE A 87 -7.39 16.60 32.20
C ILE A 87 -6.23 16.21 33.12
N PHE A 88 -5.04 16.77 32.86
CA PHE A 88 -3.80 16.43 33.55
C PHE A 88 -3.36 17.41 34.63
N ASP A 89 -4.13 18.47 34.87
CA ASP A 89 -4.00 19.34 36.02
C ASP A 89 -4.42 18.61 37.31
N LEU A 90 -3.71 18.84 38.40
CA LEU A 90 -3.95 18.18 39.68
C LEU A 90 -5.16 18.77 40.40
N GLU A 91 -5.42 20.06 40.21
CA GLU A 91 -6.49 20.79 40.89
C GLU A 91 -7.86 20.64 40.20
N THR A 92 -7.87 20.24 38.93
CA THR A 92 -9.11 20.09 38.17
C THR A 92 -10.00 18.98 38.75
N ASN A 93 -11.25 19.31 39.04
CA ASN A 93 -12.23 18.39 39.62
C ASN A 93 -12.76 17.36 38.59
N SER A 94 -13.39 16.29 39.09
CA SER A 94 -13.85 15.18 38.24
C SER A 94 -14.90 15.58 37.19
N LYS A 95 -15.74 16.57 37.48
CA LYS A 95 -16.78 17.04 36.54
C LYS A 95 -16.14 17.73 35.35
N ASP A 96 -15.19 18.62 35.62
CA ASP A 96 -14.50 19.40 34.59
C ASP A 96 -13.58 18.51 33.73
N ARG A 97 -12.88 17.53 34.33
CA ARG A 97 -12.11 16.57 33.52
C ARG A 97 -12.98 15.76 32.55
N ASN A 98 -14.16 15.32 32.99
CA ASN A 98 -15.09 14.61 32.12
C ASN A 98 -15.59 15.52 30.99
N ARG A 99 -15.85 16.80 31.29
CA ARG A 99 -16.22 17.80 30.28
C ARG A 99 -15.12 17.98 29.24
N SER A 100 -13.86 18.10 29.66
CA SER A 100 -12.71 18.22 28.77
C SER A 100 -12.51 17.00 27.87
N VAL A 101 -12.73 15.78 28.40
CA VAL A 101 -12.71 14.55 27.57
C VAL A 101 -13.81 14.55 26.52
N ASN A 102 -15.02 14.99 26.87
CA ASN A 102 -16.14 15.06 25.93
C ASN A 102 -15.91 16.13 24.84
N GLU A 103 -15.32 17.26 25.20
CA GLU A 103 -14.92 18.30 24.25
C GLU A 103 -13.85 17.79 23.27
N LEU A 104 -12.83 17.10 23.78
CA LEU A 104 -11.81 16.43 22.96
C LEU A 104 -12.47 15.43 21.98
N ASP A 105 -13.36 14.57 22.46
CA ASP A 105 -14.07 13.57 21.65
C ASP A 105 -14.93 14.22 20.57
N PHE A 106 -15.60 15.34 20.90
CA PHE A 106 -16.41 16.11 19.95
C PHE A 106 -15.56 16.70 18.81
N ILE A 107 -14.46 17.39 19.11
CA ILE A 107 -13.57 18.00 18.10
C ILE A 107 -13.00 16.92 17.18
N TYR A 108 -12.62 15.77 17.75
CA TYR A 108 -12.12 14.66 16.97
C TYR A 108 -13.15 14.07 16.02
N LYS A 109 -14.42 14.02 16.40
CA LYS A 109 -15.52 13.53 15.56
C LYS A 109 -15.96 14.56 14.52
N SER A 110 -16.02 15.84 14.87
CA SER A 110 -16.60 16.88 14.02
C SER A 110 -15.62 17.41 12.96
N GLU A 111 -14.32 17.45 13.27
CA GLU A 111 -13.29 18.05 12.41
C GLU A 111 -12.24 17.03 11.96
N ILE A 112 -11.63 16.30 12.91
CA ILE A 112 -10.50 15.42 12.59
C ILE A 112 -10.96 14.19 11.79
N SER A 113 -12.13 13.62 12.10
CA SER A 113 -12.69 12.50 11.31
C SER A 113 -12.93 12.89 9.85
N LYS A 114 -13.37 14.12 9.58
CA LYS A 114 -13.59 14.61 8.21
C LYS A 114 -12.27 14.72 7.45
N LEU A 115 -11.21 15.21 8.09
CA LEU A 115 -9.88 15.29 7.48
C LEU A 115 -9.27 13.92 7.20
N LEU A 116 -9.48 12.95 8.09
CA LEU A 116 -9.03 11.58 7.87
C LEU A 116 -9.76 10.91 6.70
N LEU A 117 -11.04 11.22 6.51
CA LEU A 117 -11.84 10.72 5.37
C LEU A 117 -11.43 11.42 4.07
N ALA A 118 -11.33 12.75 4.06
CA ALA A 118 -10.95 13.54 2.87
C ALA A 118 -9.53 13.22 2.37
N ASN A 119 -8.57 13.03 3.28
CA ASN A 119 -7.21 12.59 2.92
C ASN A 119 -7.16 11.13 2.43
N SER A 120 -8.22 10.36 2.70
CA SER A 120 -8.33 9.00 2.23
C SER A 120 -8.89 8.88 0.81
N ASP A 121 -9.60 9.92 0.35
CA ASP A 121 -10.02 10.08 -1.05
C ASP A 121 -8.93 10.80 -1.87
N ALA A 122 -8.17 11.72 -1.25
CA ALA A 122 -7.02 12.40 -1.87
C ALA A 122 -5.81 11.47 -2.08
N LYS A 123 -5.70 10.37 -1.32
CA LYS A 123 -4.79 9.25 -1.62
C LYS A 123 -5.38 8.32 -2.68
N LYS A 124 -5.73 8.88 -3.85
CA LYS A 124 -5.65 8.17 -5.12
C LYS A 124 -4.17 7.97 -5.44
N THR A 125 -3.49 7.22 -4.57
CA THR A 125 -2.04 7.02 -4.61
C THR A 125 -1.75 6.36 -5.94
N GLU A 126 -0.89 6.97 -6.75
CA GLU A 126 -0.11 6.21 -7.71
C GLU A 126 0.42 4.99 -6.97
N PHE A 127 -0.08 3.80 -7.32
CA PHE A 127 0.47 2.57 -6.80
C PHE A 127 1.96 2.55 -7.18
N THR A 128 2.85 2.76 -6.24
CA THR A 128 4.27 2.59 -6.49
C THR A 128 4.46 1.09 -6.63
N LEU A 129 5.05 0.64 -7.75
CA LEU A 129 5.42 -0.77 -7.91
C LEU A 129 6.19 -1.18 -6.66
N SER A 130 5.63 -2.09 -5.87
CA SER A 130 6.39 -2.69 -4.79
C SER A 130 7.22 -3.81 -5.40
N ASP A 131 8.47 -3.95 -4.96
CA ASP A 131 9.38 -5.02 -5.41
C ASP A 131 8.98 -6.41 -4.88
N SER A 132 7.70 -6.58 -4.51
CA SER A 132 7.14 -7.77 -3.88
C SER A 132 7.18 -8.99 -4.78
N PHE A 133 7.11 -8.80 -6.11
CA PHE A 133 7.12 -9.88 -7.10
C PHE A 133 8.23 -9.71 -8.14
N ILE A 134 8.20 -8.67 -8.96
CA ILE A 134 9.29 -8.32 -9.88
C ILE A 134 9.79 -6.92 -9.53
N PRO A 135 11.12 -6.72 -9.42
CA PRO A 135 11.70 -5.43 -9.10
C PRO A 135 11.31 -4.35 -10.12
N SER A 136 10.86 -3.23 -9.58
CA SER A 136 10.29 -2.11 -10.34
C SER A 136 11.30 -1.46 -11.29
N GLU A 137 12.59 -1.53 -10.95
CA GLU A 137 13.69 -0.92 -11.70
C GLU A 137 13.84 -1.47 -13.12
N LEU A 138 13.37 -2.69 -13.36
CA LEU A 138 13.32 -3.28 -14.70
C LEU A 138 12.45 -2.47 -15.65
N PHE A 139 11.41 -1.82 -15.14
CA PHE A 139 10.43 -1.12 -15.98
C PHE A 139 10.64 0.40 -15.96
N ASN A 140 11.34 0.95 -14.98
CA ASN A 140 11.57 2.39 -14.86
C ASN A 140 12.24 2.97 -16.12
N ASN A 141 11.73 4.09 -16.63
CA ASN A 141 12.23 4.76 -17.83
C ASN A 141 12.08 3.92 -19.11
N THR A 142 11.15 2.96 -19.12
CA THR A 142 10.75 2.28 -20.36
C THR A 142 9.56 3.04 -20.97
N ARG A 143 8.69 2.35 -21.72
CA ARG A 143 7.48 2.98 -22.27
C ARG A 143 6.38 3.00 -21.22
N SER A 144 5.62 4.09 -21.18
CA SER A 144 4.58 4.31 -20.16
C SER A 144 3.53 3.20 -20.08
N TYR A 145 3.17 2.56 -21.21
CA TYR A 145 2.22 1.44 -21.17
C TYR A 145 2.83 0.16 -20.61
N ILE A 146 4.14 -0.08 -20.78
CA ILE A 146 4.86 -1.22 -20.20
C ILE A 146 4.91 -1.06 -18.69
N GLU A 147 5.33 0.12 -18.23
CA GLU A 147 5.32 0.47 -16.80
C GLU A 147 3.93 0.27 -16.19
N ARG A 148 2.88 0.75 -16.86
CA ARG A 148 1.50 0.60 -16.38
C ARG A 148 1.04 -0.86 -16.33
N VAL A 149 1.39 -1.69 -17.32
CA VAL A 149 1.01 -3.12 -17.32
C VAL A 149 1.78 -3.88 -16.25
N ALA A 150 3.09 -3.65 -16.11
CA ALA A 150 3.90 -4.25 -15.05
C ALA A 150 3.37 -3.89 -13.66
N LYS A 151 3.00 -2.62 -13.49
CA LYS A 151 2.35 -2.08 -12.29
C LYS A 151 1.02 -2.76 -11.98
N GLN A 152 0.18 -3.00 -13.00
CA GLN A 152 -1.06 -3.77 -12.85
C GLN A 152 -0.76 -5.22 -12.47
N ALA A 153 0.21 -5.86 -13.11
CA ALA A 153 0.56 -7.26 -12.85
C ALA A 153 1.05 -7.49 -11.41
N CYS A 154 2.02 -6.69 -10.96
CA CYS A 154 2.55 -6.79 -9.60
C CYS A 154 1.54 -6.32 -8.56
N GLY A 155 0.77 -5.25 -8.83
CA GLY A 155 -0.25 -4.77 -7.90
C GLY A 155 -1.39 -5.76 -7.68
N SER A 156 -1.81 -6.47 -8.73
CA SER A 156 -2.79 -7.56 -8.59
C SER A 156 -2.25 -8.71 -7.73
N TYR A 157 -0.97 -9.06 -7.87
CA TYR A 157 -0.33 -10.07 -7.02
C TYR A 157 -0.33 -9.64 -5.54
N GLU A 158 0.07 -8.40 -5.25
CA GLU A 158 0.18 -7.88 -3.87
C GLU A 158 -1.14 -7.85 -3.10
N VAL A 159 -2.25 -7.65 -3.81
CA VAL A 159 -3.58 -7.62 -3.19
C VAL A 159 -4.28 -8.98 -3.21
N GLY A 160 -3.61 -10.03 -3.70
CA GLY A 160 -4.12 -11.40 -3.71
C GLY A 160 -5.04 -11.75 -4.89
N PHE A 161 -5.07 -10.94 -5.94
CA PHE A 161 -5.81 -11.22 -7.18
C PHE A 161 -4.90 -11.94 -8.19
N TYR A 162 -4.60 -13.21 -7.92
CA TYR A 162 -3.59 -13.97 -8.67
C TYR A 162 -4.00 -14.26 -10.12
N ASP A 163 -5.28 -14.55 -10.41
CA ASP A 163 -5.73 -14.69 -11.80
C ASP A 163 -5.53 -13.39 -12.59
N ALA A 164 -5.92 -12.26 -12.00
CA ALA A 164 -5.72 -10.95 -12.63
C ALA A 164 -4.23 -10.66 -12.85
N SER A 165 -3.37 -11.04 -11.90
CA SER A 165 -1.93 -10.90 -12.02
C SER A 165 -1.35 -11.75 -13.16
N ALA A 166 -1.74 -13.03 -13.25
CA ALA A 166 -1.33 -13.93 -14.33
C ALA A 166 -1.74 -13.40 -15.71
N VAL A 167 -2.98 -12.89 -15.85
CA VAL A 167 -3.48 -12.28 -17.08
C VAL A 167 -2.68 -11.03 -17.46
N MET A 168 -2.32 -10.20 -16.48
CA MET A 168 -1.50 -9.01 -16.74
C MET A 168 -0.05 -9.38 -17.10
N PHE A 169 0.53 -10.43 -16.52
CA PHE A 169 1.83 -10.94 -16.98
C PHE A 169 1.77 -11.49 -18.40
N ARG A 170 0.69 -12.20 -18.76
CA ARG A 170 0.45 -12.64 -20.15
C ARG A 170 0.45 -11.47 -21.12
N ARG A 171 -0.26 -10.38 -20.79
CA ARG A 171 -0.29 -9.13 -21.58
C ARG A 171 1.08 -8.44 -21.63
N LEU A 172 1.83 -8.45 -20.53
CA LEU A 172 3.17 -7.88 -20.48
C LEU A 172 4.13 -8.63 -21.41
N LEU A 173 4.13 -9.96 -21.37
CA LEU A 173 4.95 -10.80 -22.24
C LEU A 173 4.59 -10.59 -23.72
N GLU A 174 3.30 -10.53 -24.04
CA GLU A 174 2.83 -10.22 -25.39
C GLU A 174 3.36 -8.87 -25.88
N THR A 175 3.23 -7.83 -25.05
CA THR A 175 3.72 -6.49 -25.35
C THR A 175 5.23 -6.48 -25.58
N LEU A 176 6.01 -7.08 -24.69
CA LEU A 176 7.47 -7.09 -24.78
C LEU A 176 7.99 -7.89 -25.97
N ILE A 177 7.34 -9.00 -26.34
CA ILE A 177 7.68 -9.74 -27.56
C ILE A 177 7.44 -8.87 -28.80
N ILE A 178 6.32 -8.15 -28.86
CA ILE A 178 6.06 -7.21 -29.96
C ILE A 178 7.14 -6.12 -30.03
N GLU A 179 7.54 -5.55 -28.90
CA GLU A 179 8.64 -4.57 -28.86
C GLU A 179 9.96 -5.11 -29.42
N CYS A 180 10.26 -6.41 -29.20
CA CYS A 180 11.42 -7.04 -29.80
C CYS A 180 11.34 -7.03 -31.33
N PHE A 181 10.21 -7.37 -31.93
CA PHE A 181 10.08 -7.35 -33.40
C PHE A 181 10.09 -5.92 -33.96
N GLU A 182 9.46 -4.97 -33.28
CA GLU A 182 9.43 -3.56 -33.68
C GLU A 182 10.82 -2.93 -33.62
N LYS A 183 11.62 -3.23 -32.59
CA LYS A 183 13.02 -2.76 -32.46
C LYS A 183 13.88 -3.11 -33.68
N TYR A 184 13.70 -4.29 -34.25
CA TYR A 184 14.45 -4.77 -35.41
C TYR A 184 13.73 -4.50 -36.74
N SER A 185 12.64 -3.72 -36.74
CA SER A 185 11.86 -3.38 -37.94
C SER A 185 11.30 -4.61 -38.69
N ILE A 186 10.98 -5.68 -37.97
CA ILE A 186 10.47 -6.95 -38.51
C ILE A 186 9.05 -7.29 -38.01
N GLY A 187 8.31 -6.29 -37.53
CA GLY A 187 6.93 -6.44 -37.02
C GLY A 187 5.95 -7.11 -37.98
N ASN A 188 6.18 -7.02 -39.29
CA ASN A 188 5.33 -7.70 -40.29
C ASN A 188 5.37 -9.24 -40.19
N LYS A 189 6.44 -9.83 -39.61
CA LYS A 189 6.53 -11.29 -39.41
C LYS A 189 5.54 -11.82 -38.37
N ILE A 190 5.01 -10.95 -37.52
CA ILE A 190 4.12 -11.30 -36.41
C ILE A 190 2.70 -10.72 -36.58
N LYS A 191 2.36 -10.32 -37.80
CA LYS A 191 1.02 -9.81 -38.16
C LYS A 191 0.30 -10.78 -39.09
N ASN A 192 -1.02 -10.87 -38.93
CA ASN A 192 -1.89 -11.62 -39.84
C ASN A 192 -2.16 -10.81 -41.13
N GLY A 193 -2.91 -11.40 -42.07
CA GLY A 193 -3.28 -10.75 -43.33
C GLY A 193 -4.12 -9.48 -43.19
N ASN A 194 -4.72 -9.24 -42.02
CA ASN A 194 -5.49 -8.03 -41.71
C ASN A 194 -4.62 -6.94 -41.05
N GLY A 195 -3.35 -7.23 -40.74
CA GLY A 195 -2.44 -6.31 -40.07
C GLY A 195 -2.47 -6.38 -38.54
N ASP A 196 -3.27 -7.28 -37.94
CA ASP A 196 -3.31 -7.47 -36.49
C ASP A 196 -2.15 -8.36 -36.03
N TYR A 197 -1.60 -8.08 -34.85
CA TYR A 197 -0.61 -8.95 -34.23
C TYR A 197 -1.19 -10.33 -33.88
N PHE A 198 -0.35 -11.35 -33.94
CA PHE A 198 -0.73 -12.69 -33.49
C PHE A 198 -0.99 -12.74 -31.97
N TYR A 199 -1.69 -13.77 -31.52
CA TYR A 199 -1.84 -14.05 -30.09
C TYR A 199 -0.53 -14.59 -29.50
N LEU A 200 -0.38 -14.47 -28.17
CA LEU A 200 0.82 -14.86 -27.43
C LEU A 200 1.44 -16.22 -27.83
N LYS A 201 0.63 -17.24 -28.14
CA LYS A 201 1.13 -18.56 -28.59
C LYS A 201 2.05 -18.44 -29.81
N ASP A 202 1.56 -17.76 -30.83
CA ASP A 202 2.23 -17.66 -32.12
C ASP A 202 3.33 -16.59 -32.06
N LEU A 203 3.16 -15.56 -31.23
CA LEU A 203 4.22 -14.61 -30.90
C LEU A 203 5.43 -15.29 -30.23
N ILE A 204 5.20 -16.17 -29.24
CA ILE A 204 6.28 -16.94 -28.61
C ILE A 204 6.98 -17.81 -29.66
N SER A 205 6.21 -18.48 -30.52
CA SER A 205 6.77 -19.35 -31.56
C SER A 205 7.65 -18.56 -32.52
N ALA A 206 7.17 -17.40 -33.00
CA ALA A 206 7.93 -16.50 -33.85
C ALA A 206 9.20 -16.00 -33.14
N PHE A 207 9.08 -15.51 -31.90
CA PHE A 207 10.20 -14.99 -31.10
C PHE A 207 11.33 -16.00 -30.90
N LEU A 208 10.98 -17.27 -30.63
CA LEU A 208 11.94 -18.35 -30.42
C LEU A 208 12.63 -18.82 -31.70
N SER A 209 12.00 -18.60 -32.87
CA SER A 209 12.50 -18.99 -34.19
C SER A 209 13.29 -17.90 -34.92
N GLU A 210 13.25 -16.66 -34.40
CA GLU A 210 13.88 -15.52 -35.04
C GLU A 210 15.41 -15.57 -34.88
N ASN A 211 16.13 -15.17 -35.94
CA ASN A 211 17.59 -15.23 -35.98
C ASN A 211 18.25 -13.87 -35.70
N SER A 212 17.46 -12.80 -35.58
CA SER A 212 17.94 -11.45 -35.25
C SER A 212 18.48 -11.31 -33.82
N TRP A 213 18.18 -12.26 -32.93
CA TRP A 213 18.64 -12.31 -31.55
C TRP A 213 18.88 -13.74 -31.09
N SER A 214 19.63 -13.92 -30.00
CA SER A 214 19.78 -15.20 -29.33
C SER A 214 18.87 -15.28 -28.11
N VAL A 215 18.05 -16.33 -28.02
CA VAL A 215 17.23 -16.60 -26.83
C VAL A 215 17.90 -17.63 -25.93
N SER A 216 18.01 -17.31 -24.63
CA SER A 216 18.55 -18.17 -23.59
C SER A 216 17.76 -19.48 -23.45
N ARG A 217 18.44 -20.54 -22.98
CA ARG A 217 17.79 -21.84 -22.71
C ARG A 217 16.69 -21.73 -21.66
N ASN A 218 16.87 -20.84 -20.68
CA ASN A 218 15.91 -20.60 -19.61
C ASN A 218 14.62 -20.00 -20.20
N SER A 219 14.72 -18.95 -21.01
CA SER A 219 13.55 -18.33 -21.63
C SER A 219 12.84 -19.24 -22.62
N LYS A 220 13.58 -20.04 -23.40
CA LYS A 220 13.01 -21.10 -24.26
C LYS A 220 12.12 -22.07 -23.49
N THR A 221 12.51 -22.41 -22.27
CA THR A 221 11.79 -23.37 -21.41
C THR A 221 10.66 -22.70 -20.62
N ALA A 222 10.85 -21.45 -20.20
CA ALA A 222 9.94 -20.70 -19.37
C ALA A 222 8.71 -20.18 -20.13
N LEU A 223 8.91 -19.58 -21.31
CA LEU A 223 7.84 -18.92 -22.08
C LEU A 223 6.57 -19.78 -22.26
N PRO A 224 6.66 -21.08 -22.63
CA PRO A 224 5.47 -21.94 -22.71
C PRO A 224 4.71 -22.09 -21.39
N LYS A 225 5.42 -22.23 -20.26
CA LYS A 225 4.81 -22.37 -18.92
C LYS A 225 4.13 -21.07 -18.47
N LEU A 226 4.79 -19.94 -18.73
CA LEU A 226 4.27 -18.61 -18.42
C LEU A 226 3.00 -18.29 -19.22
N LYS A 227 2.93 -18.76 -20.47
CA LYS A 227 1.70 -18.70 -21.26
C LYS A 227 0.61 -19.57 -20.66
N GLU A 228 0.93 -20.81 -20.29
CA GLU A 228 -0.04 -21.78 -19.78
C GLU A 228 -0.79 -21.26 -18.55
N ILE A 229 -0.09 -20.75 -17.55
CA ILE A 229 -0.71 -20.20 -16.34
C ILE A 229 -1.59 -18.97 -16.64
N GLY A 230 -1.15 -18.10 -17.57
CA GLY A 230 -1.94 -16.96 -18.03
C GLY A 230 -3.23 -17.39 -18.75
N ASP A 231 -3.16 -18.42 -19.59
CA ASP A 231 -4.32 -18.96 -20.31
C ASP A 231 -5.30 -19.67 -19.36
N LEU A 232 -4.79 -20.44 -18.39
CA LEU A 232 -5.60 -21.06 -17.35
C LEU A 232 -6.38 -19.99 -16.56
N SER A 233 -5.70 -18.95 -16.09
CA SER A 233 -6.33 -17.83 -15.38
C SER A 233 -7.31 -17.02 -16.22
N ALA A 234 -7.10 -16.94 -17.54
CA ALA A 234 -7.98 -16.18 -18.44
C ALA A 234 -9.24 -16.96 -18.85
N HIS A 235 -9.12 -18.28 -19.04
CA HIS A 235 -10.12 -19.04 -19.81
C HIS A 235 -10.65 -20.28 -19.10
N SER A 236 -9.96 -20.82 -18.09
CA SER A 236 -10.42 -22.03 -17.42
C SER A 236 -11.44 -21.71 -16.33
N ARG A 237 -12.69 -22.13 -16.55
CA ARG A 237 -13.81 -21.90 -15.63
C ARG A 237 -13.58 -22.45 -14.21
N ARG A 238 -12.77 -23.49 -14.06
CA ARG A 238 -12.56 -24.23 -12.79
C ARG A 238 -11.16 -24.03 -12.21
N TYR A 239 -10.35 -23.20 -12.84
CA TYR A 239 -9.03 -22.86 -12.35
C TYR A 239 -9.08 -21.47 -11.75
N ASN A 240 -8.45 -21.32 -10.59
CA ASN A 240 -8.15 -20.04 -10.00
C ASN A 240 -6.71 -20.10 -9.51
N ALA A 241 -5.85 -19.24 -10.04
CA ALA A 241 -4.47 -19.15 -9.63
C ALA A 241 -4.38 -18.86 -8.14
N THR A 242 -3.43 -19.52 -7.49
CA THR A 242 -3.12 -19.34 -6.08
C THR A 242 -1.75 -18.69 -5.92
N LEU A 243 -1.42 -18.29 -4.69
CA LEU A 243 -0.11 -17.73 -4.35
C LEU A 243 1.05 -18.68 -4.73
N PRO A 244 1.01 -19.99 -4.39
CA PRO A 244 2.01 -20.96 -4.85
C PRO A 244 2.20 -20.97 -6.37
N ASP A 245 1.12 -20.92 -7.14
CA ASP A 245 1.20 -21.01 -8.60
C ASP A 245 2.03 -19.85 -9.18
N LEU A 246 1.81 -18.62 -8.70
CA LEU A 246 2.61 -17.47 -9.11
C LEU A 246 4.02 -17.48 -8.55
N ASN A 247 4.23 -17.90 -7.31
CA ASN A 247 5.57 -18.02 -6.74
C ASN A 247 6.45 -19.01 -7.52
N ASN A 248 5.87 -20.10 -8.01
CA ASN A 248 6.59 -21.12 -8.77
C ASN A 248 7.11 -20.61 -10.13
N ILE A 249 6.45 -19.60 -10.72
CA ILE A 249 6.87 -19.01 -12.00
C ILE A 249 7.67 -17.72 -11.85
N ARG A 250 7.86 -17.22 -10.62
CA ARG A 250 8.44 -15.89 -10.36
C ARG A 250 9.84 -15.71 -10.95
N SER A 251 10.70 -16.71 -10.77
CA SER A 251 12.06 -16.69 -11.32
C SER A 251 12.04 -16.75 -12.85
N ASP A 252 11.17 -17.59 -13.41
CA ASP A 252 10.99 -17.72 -14.86
C ASP A 252 10.52 -16.40 -15.49
N LEU A 253 9.54 -15.73 -14.87
CA LEU A 253 9.08 -14.40 -15.28
C LEU A 253 10.20 -13.37 -15.24
N ARG A 254 10.96 -13.32 -14.15
CA ARG A 254 12.06 -12.36 -13.98
C ARG A 254 13.08 -12.48 -15.11
N VAL A 255 13.54 -13.71 -15.39
CA VAL A 255 14.53 -13.99 -16.43
C VAL A 255 13.99 -13.61 -17.82
N VAL A 256 12.77 -14.04 -18.13
CA VAL A 256 12.15 -13.78 -19.45
C VAL A 256 11.92 -12.29 -19.67
N ILE A 257 11.38 -11.58 -18.68
CA ILE A 257 11.09 -10.15 -18.80
C ILE A 257 12.38 -9.35 -19.01
N GLU A 258 13.41 -9.65 -18.23
CA GLU A 258 14.69 -8.95 -18.33
C GLU A 258 15.33 -9.22 -19.71
N GLU A 259 15.35 -10.46 -20.19
CA GLU A 259 15.86 -10.78 -21.53
C GLU A 259 15.07 -10.06 -22.64
N LEU A 260 13.73 -10.04 -22.57
CA LEU A 260 12.91 -9.32 -23.55
C LEU A 260 13.15 -7.81 -23.51
N LEU A 261 13.36 -7.21 -22.33
CA LEU A 261 13.70 -5.79 -22.20
C LEU A 261 15.04 -5.44 -22.85
N HIS A 262 16.04 -6.32 -22.74
CA HIS A 262 17.34 -6.15 -23.41
C HIS A 262 17.22 -6.34 -24.93
N VAL A 263 16.55 -7.41 -25.38
CA VAL A 263 16.36 -7.67 -26.82
C VAL A 263 15.59 -6.53 -27.49
N SER A 264 14.55 -6.00 -26.83
CA SER A 264 13.79 -4.85 -27.34
C SER A 264 14.53 -3.51 -27.26
N GLY A 265 15.71 -3.47 -26.63
CA GLY A 265 16.49 -2.24 -26.45
C GLY A 265 15.79 -1.20 -25.57
N LEU A 266 14.94 -1.65 -24.65
CA LEU A 266 14.31 -0.82 -23.62
C LEU A 266 15.17 -0.69 -22.36
N LYS A 267 16.13 -1.60 -22.19
CA LYS A 267 17.17 -1.61 -21.15
C LYS A 267 18.49 -2.07 -21.77
N ASP A 268 19.58 -1.60 -21.18
CA ASP A 268 20.97 -1.94 -21.51
C ASP A 268 21.51 -3.06 -20.62
#